data_AF-A0AAX4J490-F1
#
_entry.id   AF-A0AAX4J490-F1
#
_cell.length_a   1.000
_cell.length_b   1.000
_cell.length_c   1.000
_cell.angle_alpha   90.00
_cell.angle_beta   90.00
_cell.angle_gamma   90.00
#
_symmetry.space_group_name_H-M   'P 1'
#
loop_
_entity.id
_entity.type
_entity.pdbx_description
1 polymer ?
#
loop_
_entity_poly.entity_id
_entity_poly.type
_entity_poly.pdbx_seq_one_letter_code
_entity_poly.pdbx_strand_id
1 'polypeptide(L)'
;MASSNLRYLYWTPFQQLAHHASAACGLGSGDLIGTGTISGDGSTVGPLQHVDSGGKKTELGCLYEATQAGSKDVELADGTRMQYLQDGDEIVLRGFCGQRDGNRPYIGFGECRGILLPARKQKVG
;
A
#
# COMPACT_ATOMS: atom_id res chain seq x y z
N MET A 1 -11.32 -1.31 -3.18
CA MET A 1 -10.32 -0.86 -2.19
C MET A 1 -9.32 -1.99 -1.94
N ALA A 2 -8.03 -1.70 -1.99
CA ALA A 2 -7.02 -2.66 -1.52
C ALA A 2 -7.12 -2.85 0.00
N SER A 3 -6.73 -4.02 0.49
CA SER A 3 -6.63 -4.30 1.93
C SER A 3 -5.44 -5.22 2.16
N SER A 4 -4.66 -4.93 3.19
CA SER A 4 -3.46 -5.68 3.57
C SER A 4 -3.19 -5.51 5.06
N ASN A 5 -2.18 -6.20 5.58
CA ASN A 5 -1.84 -6.16 7.00
C ASN A 5 -0.32 -6.12 7.25
N LEU A 6 0.12 -5.25 8.16
CA LEU A 6 1.52 -5.10 8.55
C LEU A 6 2.16 -6.42 9.05
N ARG A 7 1.35 -7.37 9.53
CA ARG A 7 1.79 -8.71 9.94
C ARG A 7 2.48 -9.50 8.81
N TYR A 8 2.28 -9.11 7.55
CA TYR A 8 2.89 -9.76 6.39
C TYR A 8 4.32 -9.31 6.09
N LEU A 9 4.83 -8.30 6.81
CA LEU A 9 6.24 -7.93 6.69
C LEU A 9 7.14 -9.11 7.03
N TYR A 10 7.98 -9.49 6.08
CA TYR A 10 8.98 -10.54 6.29
C TYR A 10 10.04 -10.12 7.32
N TRP A 11 10.43 -8.84 7.28
CA TRP A 11 11.35 -8.25 8.26
C TRP A 11 10.58 -7.35 9.22
N THR A 12 10.78 -7.56 10.52
CA THR A 12 10.18 -6.70 11.54
C THR A 12 10.78 -5.28 11.48
N PRO A 13 10.05 -4.24 11.92
CA PRO A 13 10.60 -2.89 12.04
C PRO A 13 11.88 -2.84 12.89
N PHE A 14 11.99 -3.73 13.89
CA PHE A 14 13.19 -3.84 14.73
C PHE A 14 14.40 -4.37 13.95
N GLN A 15 14.21 -5.37 13.08
CA GLN A 15 15.27 -5.87 12.20
C GLN A 15 15.66 -4.82 11.16
N GLN A 16 14.70 -4.09 10.59
CA GLN A 16 14.97 -3.00 9.65
C GLN A 16 15.84 -1.92 10.31
N LEU A 17 15.50 -1.50 11.53
CA LEU A 17 16.26 -0.52 12.30
C LEU A 17 17.67 -1.03 12.64
N ALA A 18 17.79 -2.25 13.16
CA ALA A 18 19.08 -2.85 13.51
C ALA A 18 20.00 -2.98 12.30
N HIS A 19 19.46 -3.39 11.15
CA HIS A 19 20.21 -3.48 9.91
C HIS A 19 20.66 -2.09 9.43
N HIS A 20 19.79 -1.08 9.48
CA HIS A 20 20.13 0.29 9.09
C HIS A 20 21.32 0.85 9.91
N ALA A 21 21.34 0.58 11.22
CA ALA A 21 22.41 1.03 12.11
C ALA A 21 23.69 0.16 12.04
N SER A 22 23.65 -1.01 11.40
CA SER A 22 24.73 -2.01 11.49
C SER A 22 26.08 -1.54 10.92
N ALA A 23 26.06 -0.63 9.95
CA ALA A 23 27.25 -0.03 9.34
C ALA A 23 27.62 1.34 9.96
N ALA A 24 27.17 1.60 11.20
CA ALA A 24 27.31 2.88 11.88
C ALA A 24 26.66 4.07 11.14
N CYS A 25 25.59 3.81 10.38
CA CYS A 25 24.73 4.88 9.88
C CYS A 25 24.12 5.63 11.07
N GLY A 26 24.29 6.95 11.12
CA GLY A 26 23.73 7.78 12.18
C GLY A 26 22.20 7.79 12.10
N LEU A 27 21.54 7.68 13.26
CA LEU A 27 20.10 7.84 13.40
C LEU A 27 19.81 9.00 14.36
N GLY A 28 18.83 9.82 13.99
CA GLY A 28 18.37 10.97 14.75
C GLY A 28 16.92 10.83 15.21
N SER A 29 16.56 11.58 16.25
CA SER A 29 15.15 11.74 16.61
C SER A 29 14.40 12.43 15.49
N GLY A 30 13.31 11.81 15.03
CA GLY A 30 12.50 12.31 13.91
C GLY A 30 12.76 11.62 12.58
N ASP A 31 13.76 10.73 12.48
CA ASP A 31 13.98 9.93 11.28
C ASP A 31 12.77 9.05 10.96
N LEU A 32 12.44 8.95 9.67
CA LEU A 32 11.34 8.12 9.16
C LEU A 32 11.90 6.94 8.37
N ILE A 33 11.54 5.73 8.79
CA ILE A 33 11.93 4.49 8.10
C ILE A 33 10.68 3.87 7.47
N GLY A 34 10.69 3.76 6.14
CA GLY A 34 9.62 3.11 5.39
C GLY A 34 9.69 1.59 5.49
N THR A 35 8.54 0.93 5.62
CA THR A 35 8.44 -0.53 5.69
C THR A 35 8.70 -1.23 4.35
N GLY A 36 8.56 -0.48 3.25
CA GLY A 36 8.32 -1.02 1.91
C GLY A 36 6.83 -1.23 1.64
N THR A 37 6.48 -1.53 0.39
CA THR A 37 5.12 -1.87 -0.04
C THR A 37 4.63 -3.14 0.68
N ILE A 38 3.41 -3.12 1.20
CA ILE A 38 2.86 -4.23 2.01
C ILE A 38 1.87 -5.04 1.16
N SER A 39 2.34 -6.16 0.63
CA SER A 39 1.54 -7.18 -0.04
C SER A 39 1.40 -8.41 0.86
N GLY A 40 0.23 -9.06 0.82
CA GLY A 40 -0.19 -10.06 1.82
C GLY A 40 -0.67 -11.37 1.21
N ASP A 41 -0.79 -12.42 2.01
CA ASP A 41 -1.12 -13.78 1.54
C ASP A 41 -2.62 -14.07 1.34
N GLY A 42 -3.47 -13.03 1.24
CA GLY A 42 -4.85 -13.18 0.76
C GLY A 42 -5.94 -13.31 1.83
N SER A 43 -5.78 -12.67 3.00
CA SER A 43 -6.81 -12.70 4.05
C SER A 43 -8.06 -11.85 3.76
N THR A 44 -7.99 -10.96 2.78
CA THR A 44 -9.05 -10.01 2.46
C THR A 44 -9.46 -10.07 1.00
N VAL A 45 -10.69 -9.64 0.71
CA VAL A 45 -11.25 -9.60 -0.64
C VAL A 45 -11.31 -8.15 -1.09
N GLY A 46 -10.60 -7.83 -2.17
CA GLY A 46 -10.57 -6.49 -2.74
C GLY A 46 -10.11 -6.48 -4.20
N PRO A 47 -10.36 -5.40 -4.96
CA PRO A 47 -10.00 -5.30 -6.37
C PRO A 47 -8.49 -5.39 -6.66
N LEU A 48 -7.63 -5.03 -5.69
CA LEU A 48 -6.19 -5.20 -5.82
C LEU A 48 -5.78 -6.53 -5.19
N GLN A 49 -6.09 -7.62 -5.89
CA GLN A 49 -5.72 -8.97 -5.50
C GLN A 49 -5.28 -9.79 -6.72
N HIS A 50 -4.37 -10.72 -6.52
CA HIS A 50 -4.04 -11.76 -7.50
C HIS A 50 -4.65 -13.10 -7.07
N VAL A 51 -5.09 -13.89 -8.05
CA VAL A 51 -5.50 -15.29 -7.87
C VAL A 51 -4.64 -16.14 -8.77
N ASP A 52 -3.87 -17.07 -8.19
CA ASP A 52 -3.05 -18.00 -8.97
C ASP A 52 -3.88 -19.16 -9.55
N SER A 53 -3.27 -20.01 -10.36
CA SER A 53 -3.93 -21.18 -10.96
C SER A 53 -4.43 -22.21 -9.94
N GLY A 54 -3.90 -22.20 -8.71
CA GLY A 54 -4.34 -23.04 -7.60
C GLY A 54 -5.45 -22.40 -6.76
N GLY A 55 -5.92 -21.21 -7.11
CA GLY A 55 -6.94 -20.47 -6.37
C GLY A 55 -6.42 -19.71 -5.14
N LYS A 56 -5.10 -19.65 -4.93
CA LYS A 56 -4.51 -18.88 -3.83
C LYS A 56 -4.65 -17.39 -4.13
N LYS A 57 -5.16 -16.65 -3.14
CA LYS A 57 -5.30 -15.19 -3.20
C LYS A 57 -4.05 -14.51 -2.67
N THR A 58 -3.73 -13.34 -3.20
CA THR A 58 -2.64 -12.49 -2.71
C THR A 58 -3.12 -11.04 -2.74
N GLU A 59 -2.96 -10.33 -1.63
CA GLU A 59 -3.26 -8.91 -1.49
C GLU A 59 -2.10 -8.10 -2.08
N LEU A 60 -2.39 -7.11 -2.92
CA LEU A 60 -1.36 -6.35 -3.65
C LEU A 60 -1.28 -4.92 -3.11
N GLY A 61 -0.08 -4.49 -2.74
CA GLY A 61 0.16 -3.21 -2.09
C GLY A 61 0.32 -2.01 -3.04
N CYS A 62 0.49 -2.25 -4.34
CA CYS A 62 0.56 -1.18 -5.34
C CYS A 62 -0.07 -1.53 -6.70
N LEU A 63 -0.32 -0.49 -7.51
CA LEU A 63 -0.87 -0.63 -8.86
C LEU A 63 0.06 -1.37 -9.82
N TYR A 64 1.38 -1.27 -9.64
CA TYR A 64 2.35 -2.01 -10.46
C TYR A 64 2.17 -3.53 -10.33
N GLU A 65 1.98 -4.02 -9.10
CA GLU A 65 1.67 -5.41 -8.83
C GLU A 65 0.30 -5.80 -9.38
N ALA A 66 -0.72 -4.98 -9.12
CA ALA A 66 -2.11 -5.25 -9.49
C ALA A 66 -2.34 -5.29 -11.01
N THR A 67 -1.66 -4.42 -11.75
CA THR A 67 -1.74 -4.36 -13.21
C THR A 67 -0.79 -5.31 -13.92
N GLN A 68 0.06 -6.03 -13.19
CA GLN A 68 1.14 -6.82 -13.78
C GLN A 68 1.98 -5.98 -14.74
N ALA A 69 2.56 -4.90 -14.21
CA ALA A 69 3.33 -3.92 -14.97
C ALA A 69 2.56 -3.26 -16.13
N GLY A 70 1.26 -3.00 -15.94
CA GLY A 70 0.40 -2.38 -16.95
C GLY A 70 -0.14 -3.33 -18.02
N SER A 71 0.11 -4.64 -17.92
CA SER A 71 -0.42 -5.62 -18.88
C SER A 71 -1.90 -5.96 -18.65
N LYS A 72 -2.46 -5.58 -17.49
CA LYS A 72 -3.85 -5.82 -17.10
C LYS A 72 -4.44 -4.60 -16.41
N ASP A 73 -5.74 -4.39 -16.63
CA ASP A 73 -6.50 -3.37 -15.91
C ASP A 73 -6.95 -3.89 -14.55
N VAL A 74 -7.02 -2.98 -13.59
CA VAL A 74 -7.71 -3.18 -12.31
C VAL A 74 -9.12 -2.59 -12.43
N GLU A 75 -10.13 -3.35 -12.04
CA GLU A 75 -11.52 -2.89 -11.98
C GLU A 75 -11.91 -2.57 -10.54
N LEU A 76 -12.33 -1.33 -10.29
CA LEU A 76 -12.80 -0.88 -8.99
C LEU A 76 -14.27 -1.24 -8.75
N ALA A 77 -14.74 -1.08 -7.52
CA ALA A 77 -16.09 -1.48 -7.11
C ALA A 77 -17.21 -0.68 -7.81
N ASP A 78 -16.89 0.50 -8.34
CA ASP A 78 -17.79 1.35 -9.12
C ASP A 78 -17.72 1.06 -10.64
N GLY A 79 -16.95 0.05 -11.05
CA GLY A 79 -16.73 -0.31 -12.45
C GLY A 79 -15.63 0.49 -13.14
N THR A 80 -15.00 1.45 -12.46
CA THR A 80 -13.87 2.20 -13.01
C THR A 80 -12.71 1.26 -13.31
N ARG A 81 -12.16 1.34 -14.52
CA ARG A 81 -10.96 0.60 -14.92
C ARG A 81 -9.75 1.51 -14.90
N MET A 82 -8.67 1.04 -14.31
CA MET A 82 -7.43 1.80 -14.24
C MET A 82 -6.21 0.88 -14.34
N GLN A 83 -5.13 1.44 -14.89
CA GLN A 83 -3.80 0.83 -14.81
C GLN A 83 -2.97 1.58 -13.77
N TYR A 84 -2.66 2.84 -14.07
CA TYR A 84 -1.97 3.75 -13.15
C TYR A 84 -2.86 4.96 -12.87
N LEU A 85 -2.45 5.70 -11.83
CA LEU A 85 -3.11 6.95 -11.46
C LEU A 85 -3.15 7.92 -12.65
N GLN A 86 -4.28 8.59 -12.79
CA GLN A 86 -4.51 9.69 -13.71
C GLN A 86 -4.57 11.02 -12.95
N ASP A 87 -4.36 12.12 -13.66
CA ASP A 87 -4.54 13.46 -13.10
C ASP A 87 -5.95 13.61 -12.52
N GLY A 88 -6.02 14.04 -11.26
CA GLY A 88 -7.26 14.16 -10.50
C GLY A 88 -7.57 12.98 -9.58
N ASP A 89 -6.88 11.84 -9.72
CA ASP A 89 -7.08 10.69 -8.84
C ASP A 89 -6.67 11.01 -7.39
N GLU A 90 -7.50 10.60 -6.43
CA GLU A 90 -7.20 10.69 -5.00
C GLU A 90 -6.83 9.30 -4.43
N ILE A 91 -5.73 9.23 -3.70
CA ILE A 91 -5.35 8.05 -2.90
C ILE A 91 -5.61 8.36 -1.43
N VAL A 92 -6.27 7.43 -0.74
CA VAL A 92 -6.47 7.48 0.71
C VAL A 92 -6.01 6.17 1.34
N LEU A 93 -4.95 6.22 2.14
CA LEU A 93 -4.47 5.11 2.95
C LEU A 93 -5.06 5.22 4.37
N ARG A 94 -5.56 4.10 4.88
CA ARG A 94 -6.12 3.97 6.23
C ARG A 94 -5.58 2.70 6.89
N GLY A 95 -5.33 2.77 8.18
CA GLY A 95 -4.86 1.64 8.98
C GLY A 95 -5.41 1.69 10.40
N PHE A 96 -5.64 0.52 11.00
CA PHE A 96 -6.12 0.40 12.37
C PHE A 96 -5.73 -0.94 13.00
N CYS A 97 -5.71 -0.98 14.32
CA CYS A 97 -5.58 -2.18 15.14
C CYS A 97 -6.86 -2.38 15.97
N GLY A 98 -7.46 -3.57 15.93
CA GLY A 98 -8.69 -3.91 16.65
C GLY A 98 -9.81 -4.40 15.73
N GLN A 99 -10.98 -4.70 16.29
CA GLN A 99 -12.16 -5.10 15.52
C GLN A 99 -13.12 -3.92 15.37
N ARG A 100 -13.74 -3.82 14.19
CA ARG A 100 -14.76 -2.80 13.87
C ARG A 100 -16.18 -3.19 14.27
N ASP A 101 -16.38 -4.41 14.78
CA ASP A 101 -17.70 -5.01 15.09
C ASP A 101 -18.31 -4.56 16.44
N GLY A 102 -17.74 -3.53 17.07
CA GLY A 102 -18.44 -2.69 18.04
C GLY A 102 -18.37 -3.11 19.51
N ASN A 103 -17.72 -4.23 19.84
CA ASN A 103 -17.57 -4.66 21.24
C ASN A 103 -16.18 -4.39 21.84
N ARG A 104 -15.23 -3.88 21.07
CA ARG A 104 -13.87 -3.57 21.51
C ARG A 104 -13.36 -2.26 20.93
N PRO A 105 -12.57 -1.48 21.68
CA PRO A 105 -11.93 -0.29 21.12
C PRO A 105 -10.95 -0.67 20.00
N TYR A 106 -10.82 0.21 19.02
CA TYR A 106 -9.79 0.13 17.99
C TYR A 106 -8.91 1.39 18.03
N ILE A 107 -7.67 1.25 17.56
CA ILE A 107 -6.71 2.35 17.45
C ILE A 107 -6.46 2.59 15.97
N GLY A 108 -6.82 3.77 15.47
CA GLY A 108 -6.65 4.14 14.07
C GLY A 108 -5.50 5.13 13.85
N PHE A 109 -4.93 5.11 12.65
CA PHE A 109 -3.89 6.05 12.21
C PHE A 109 -4.46 7.33 11.56
N GLY A 110 -5.78 7.45 11.45
CA GLY A 110 -6.42 8.49 10.64
C GLY A 110 -6.28 8.19 9.14
N GLU A 111 -6.10 9.23 8.34
CA GLU A 111 -5.97 9.14 6.89
C GLU A 111 -4.65 9.74 6.43
N CYS A 112 -3.96 9.03 5.54
CA CYS A 112 -2.91 9.60 4.70
C CYS A 112 -3.48 9.73 3.29
N ARG A 113 -3.66 10.97 2.81
CA ARG A 113 -4.35 11.27 1.56
C ARG A 113 -3.54 12.17 0.64
N GLY A 114 -3.73 12.01 -0.66
CA GLY A 114 -3.12 12.85 -1.68
C GLY A 114 -3.86 12.79 -3.01
N ILE A 115 -3.89 13.90 -3.73
CA ILE A 115 -4.48 14.02 -5.07
C ILE A 115 -3.35 14.18 -6.08
N LEU A 116 -3.37 13.39 -7.15
CA LEU A 116 -2.42 13.54 -8.24
C LEU A 116 -2.79 14.75 -9.09
N LEU A 117 -1.90 15.75 -9.12
CA LEU A 117 -2.07 16.94 -9.95
C LEU A 117 -1.38 16.77 -11.30
N PRO A 118 -1.87 17.45 -12.35
CA PRO A 118 -1.20 17.49 -13.63
C PRO A 118 0.28 17.87 -13.53
N ALA A 119 1.09 17.19 -14.34
CA ALA A 119 2.50 17.51 -14.48
C ALA A 119 2.67 18.99 -14.89
N ARG A 120 3.69 19.65 -14.34
CA ARG A 120 4.02 21.01 -14.76
C ARG A 120 4.43 21.00 -16.22
N LYS A 121 3.85 21.89 -17.03
CA LYS A 121 4.27 22.09 -18.43
C LYS A 121 5.76 22.48 -18.45
N GLN A 122 6.59 21.65 -19.06
CA GLN A 122 8.00 21.98 -19.26
C GLN A 122 8.08 23.06 -20.35
N LYS A 123 8.72 24.20 -20.07
CA LYS A 123 9.06 25.15 -21.13
C LYS A 123 10.13 24.50 -21.99
N VAL A 124 9.75 24.04 -23.18
CA VAL A 124 10.72 23.64 -24.20
C VAL A 124 11.39 24.94 -24.68
N GLY A 125 12.68 25.06 -24.40
CA GLY A 125 13.54 26.11 -24.95
C GLY A 125 14.07 25.74 -26.33
#